data_AF-A0AAW7D644-F1
#
_entry.id   AF-A0AAW7D644-F1
#
_cell.length_a   1.000
_cell.length_b   1.000
_cell.length_c   1.000
_cell.angle_alpha   90.00
_cell.angle_beta   90.00
_cell.angle_gamma   90.00
#
_symmetry.space_group_name_H-M   'P 1'
#
loop_
_entity.id
_entity.type
_entity.pdbx_description
1 polymer ?
#
loop_
_entity_poly.entity_id
_entity_poly.type
_entity_poly.pdbx_seq_one_letter_code
_entity_poly.pdbx_strand_id
1 'polypeptide(L)'
;MLKFLSSIKIKHSQEENIVYKLFVGFLTYAVIYYFFLKPLTIGQSFKYNLFVEWIPFIIGIVIITLLRLNFLKRLHKGFKSIIDRVFTYVLLIIMASMISYSSFGITAEAIFHIVGYNVAKNSNQIVMTLPIESVYSYRGRYKVFFYFNNNYEYFRIGNKLFRKIKEIDMKIQVVNATLQTK
;
A
#
# COMPACT_ATOMS: atom_id res chain seq x y z
N MET A 1 -28.27 -30.46 8.09
CA MET A 1 -27.24 -29.75 7.29
C MET A 1 -25.92 -29.52 8.04
N LEU A 2 -25.89 -29.43 9.38
CA LEU A 2 -24.66 -29.25 10.19
C LEU A 2 -23.80 -30.51 10.40
N LYS A 3 -24.29 -31.72 10.10
CA LYS A 3 -23.56 -33.00 10.31
C LYS A 3 -22.61 -33.38 9.17
N PHE A 4 -22.63 -32.69 8.02
CA PHE A 4 -21.77 -33.03 6.88
C PHE A 4 -20.36 -32.42 6.97
N LEU A 5 -20.15 -31.44 7.85
CA LEU A 5 -18.87 -30.74 8.00
C LEU A 5 -17.88 -31.45 8.93
N SER A 6 -18.30 -32.48 9.68
CA SER A 6 -17.46 -33.10 10.73
C SER A 6 -16.59 -34.27 10.26
N SER A 7 -16.61 -34.66 8.99
CA SER A 7 -15.86 -35.85 8.50
C SER A 7 -14.78 -35.56 7.46
N ILE A 8 -14.59 -34.30 7.04
CA ILE A 8 -13.50 -33.95 6.13
C ILE A 8 -12.21 -33.78 6.95
N LYS A 9 -11.50 -34.88 7.21
CA LYS A 9 -10.10 -34.82 7.67
C LYS A 9 -9.24 -34.30 6.50
N ILE A 10 -9.13 -32.97 6.38
CA ILE A 10 -8.20 -32.33 5.45
C ILE A 10 -6.79 -32.65 5.95
N LYS A 11 -6.12 -33.60 5.29
CA LYS A 11 -4.72 -33.93 5.57
C LYS A 11 -3.87 -32.78 5.05
N HIS A 12 -3.63 -31.77 5.89
CA HIS A 12 -2.76 -30.65 5.55
C HIS A 12 -1.36 -31.18 5.21
N SER A 13 -0.90 -30.89 3.99
CA SER A 13 0.50 -31.16 3.64
C SER A 13 1.40 -30.17 4.37
N GLN A 14 2.65 -30.54 4.65
CA GLN A 14 3.60 -29.64 5.31
C GLN A 14 3.79 -28.32 4.53
N GLU A 15 3.66 -28.36 3.20
CA GLU A 15 3.71 -27.17 2.32
C GLU A 15 2.58 -26.17 2.60
N GLU A 16 1.37 -26.65 2.90
CA GLU A 16 0.21 -25.78 3.18
C GLU A 16 0.41 -24.98 4.47
N ASN A 17 1.00 -25.61 5.50
CA ASN A 17 1.34 -24.94 6.75
C ASN A 17 2.41 -23.86 6.58
N ILE A 18 3.42 -24.11 5.73
CA ILE A 18 4.46 -23.11 5.46
C ILE A 18 3.87 -21.88 4.79
N VAL A 19 3.02 -22.06 3.77
CA VAL A 19 2.44 -20.92 3.05
C VAL A 19 1.46 -20.13 3.92
N TYR A 20 0.70 -20.80 4.79
CA TYR A 20 -0.13 -20.10 5.77
C TYR A 20 0.70 -19.24 6.72
N LYS A 21 1.79 -19.78 7.27
CA LYS A 21 2.72 -19.02 8.13
C LYS A 21 3.34 -17.83 7.40
N LEU A 22 3.76 -18.02 6.14
CA LEU A 22 4.28 -16.93 5.32
C LEU A 22 3.24 -15.84 5.08
N PHE A 23 2.00 -16.22 4.76
CA PHE A 23 0.92 -15.26 4.56
C PHE A 23 0.64 -14.43 5.82
N VAL A 24 0.52 -15.08 6.98
CA VAL A 24 0.33 -14.37 8.27
C VAL A 24 1.53 -13.47 8.57
N GLY A 25 2.75 -13.94 8.30
CA GLY A 25 3.97 -13.15 8.45
C GLY A 25 3.97 -11.89 7.58
N PHE A 26 3.67 -12.02 6.28
CA PHE A 26 3.60 -10.88 5.37
C PHE A 26 2.47 -9.92 5.71
N LEU A 27 1.32 -10.42 6.14
CA LEU A 27 0.20 -9.58 6.54
C LEU A 27 0.51 -8.80 7.82
N THR A 28 1.19 -9.43 8.79
CA THR A 28 1.67 -8.74 10.00
C THR A 28 2.71 -7.68 9.66
N TYR A 29 3.69 -8.02 8.80
CA TYR A 29 4.68 -7.09 8.29
C TYR A 29 4.02 -5.89 7.59
N ALA A 30 3.01 -6.14 6.75
CA ALA A 30 2.25 -5.12 6.06
C ALA A 30 1.60 -4.10 7.00
N VAL A 31 0.94 -4.62 8.05
CA VAL A 31 0.29 -3.80 9.08
C VAL A 31 1.32 -2.96 9.82
N ILE A 32 2.43 -3.57 10.26
CA ILE A 32 3.50 -2.85 10.96
C ILE A 32 4.06 -1.73 10.08
N TYR A 33 4.35 -2.03 8.82
CA TYR A 33 4.90 -1.05 7.89
C TYR A 33 3.94 0.14 7.70
N TYR A 34 2.68 -0.16 7.36
CA TYR A 34 1.71 0.88 7.01
C TYR A 34 1.39 1.82 8.17
N PHE A 35 1.28 1.29 9.39
CA PHE A 35 0.90 2.11 10.56
C PHE A 35 2.07 2.79 11.25
N PHE A 36 3.26 2.19 11.24
CA PHE A 36 4.38 2.67 12.06
C PHE A 36 5.57 3.21 11.26
N LEU A 37 5.83 2.68 10.08
CA LEU A 37 7.09 2.95 9.36
C LEU A 37 6.92 3.79 8.10
N LYS A 38 5.72 3.81 7.49
CA LYS A 38 5.47 4.52 6.23
C LYS A 38 5.62 6.04 6.42
N PRO A 39 6.65 6.69 5.84
CA PRO A 39 6.82 8.14 5.89
C PRO A 39 5.72 8.86 5.11
N LEU A 40 5.48 10.12 5.49
CA LEU A 40 4.70 11.03 4.65
C LEU A 40 5.56 11.46 3.45
N THR A 41 5.17 11.03 2.25
CA THR A 41 5.81 11.43 0.99
C THR A 41 4.87 12.30 0.17
N ILE A 42 5.43 13.35 -0.44
CA ILE A 42 4.78 14.33 -1.33
C ILE A 42 5.26 14.03 -2.75
N GLY A 43 4.45 14.28 -3.78
CA GLY A 43 4.88 14.12 -5.17
C GLY A 43 4.78 12.69 -5.69
N GLN A 44 3.63 12.03 -5.49
CA GLN A 44 3.34 10.76 -6.16
C GLN A 44 3.32 10.96 -7.69
N SER A 45 4.44 10.66 -8.34
CA SER A 45 4.54 10.66 -9.79
C SER A 45 4.02 9.35 -10.37
N PHE A 46 3.53 9.37 -11.61
CA PHE A 46 3.17 8.14 -12.33
C PHE A 46 4.31 7.11 -12.33
N LYS A 47 5.56 7.57 -12.44
CA LYS A 47 6.76 6.72 -12.36
C LYS A 47 6.86 6.00 -11.01
N TYR A 48 6.59 6.70 -9.91
CA TYR A 48 6.57 6.07 -8.57
C TYR A 48 5.56 4.93 -8.52
N ASN A 49 4.32 5.18 -8.93
CA ASN A 49 3.27 4.15 -8.91
C ASN A 49 3.68 2.96 -9.78
N LEU A 50 4.25 3.20 -10.97
CA LEU A 50 4.68 2.13 -11.87
C LEU A 50 5.81 1.27 -11.26
N PHE A 51 6.90 1.90 -10.81
CA PHE A 51 8.12 1.20 -10.41
C PHE A 51 8.08 0.66 -8.97
N VAL A 52 7.37 1.34 -8.08
CA VAL A 52 7.36 1.01 -6.64
C VAL A 52 6.13 0.17 -6.29
N GLU A 53 4.99 0.39 -6.96
CA GLU A 53 3.75 -0.34 -6.65
C GLU A 53 3.46 -1.44 -7.69
N TRP A 54 3.29 -1.08 -8.96
CA TRP A 54 2.78 -2.02 -9.98
C TRP A 54 3.77 -3.10 -10.39
N ILE A 55 5.03 -2.75 -10.68
CA ILE A 55 6.02 -3.74 -11.13
C ILE A 55 6.27 -4.82 -10.06
N PRO A 56 6.57 -4.48 -8.79
CA PRO A 56 6.75 -5.49 -7.73
C PRO A 56 5.50 -6.34 -7.52
N PHE A 57 4.32 -5.72 -7.59
CA PHE A 57 3.04 -6.43 -7.48
C PHE A 57 2.81 -7.43 -8.62
N ILE A 58 3.08 -7.06 -9.87
CA ILE A 58 2.93 -7.97 -11.01
C ILE A 58 3.94 -9.12 -10.91
N ILE A 59 5.20 -8.81 -10.57
CA ILE A 59 6.25 -9.80 -10.36
C ILE A 59 5.83 -10.81 -9.28
N GLY A 60 5.30 -10.33 -8.16
CA GLY A 60 4.85 -11.21 -7.09
C GLY A 60 3.68 -12.10 -7.49
N ILE A 61 2.72 -11.59 -8.29
CA ILE A 61 1.63 -12.42 -8.83
C ILE A 61 2.20 -13.53 -9.73
N VAL A 62 3.14 -13.19 -10.62
CA VAL A 62 3.77 -14.16 -11.52
C VAL A 62 4.49 -15.24 -10.71
N ILE A 63 5.31 -14.85 -9.74
CA ILE A 63 6.06 -15.80 -8.88
C ILE A 63 5.10 -16.72 -8.11
N ILE A 64 4.07 -16.17 -7.47
CA ILE A 64 3.10 -16.98 -6.70
C ILE A 64 2.36 -17.95 -7.62
N THR A 65 1.96 -17.49 -8.80
CA THR A 65 1.27 -18.32 -9.79
C THR A 65 2.16 -19.47 -10.24
N LEU A 66 3.42 -19.20 -10.57
CA LEU A 66 4.41 -20.21 -10.96
C LEU A 66 4.64 -21.25 -9.85
N LEU A 67 4.84 -20.81 -8.61
CA LEU A 67 5.02 -21.70 -7.46
C LEU A 67 3.80 -22.58 -7.18
N ARG A 68 2.59 -22.10 -7.52
CA ARG A 68 1.33 -22.80 -7.27
C ARG A 68 0.76 -23.50 -8.51
N LEU A 69 1.47 -23.55 -9.64
CA LEU A 69 0.98 -24.18 -10.88
C LEU A 69 0.49 -25.62 -10.69
N ASN A 70 1.24 -26.43 -9.94
CA ASN A 70 0.86 -27.83 -9.69
C ASN A 70 -0.40 -27.96 -8.83
N PHE A 71 -0.55 -27.07 -7.84
CA PHE A 71 -1.77 -26.98 -7.03
C PHE A 71 -2.96 -26.56 -7.89
N LEU A 72 -2.82 -25.52 -8.73
CA LEU A 72 -3.84 -25.05 -9.66
C LEU A 72 -4.30 -26.15 -10.62
N LYS A 73 -3.36 -26.93 -11.18
CA LYS A 73 -3.66 -28.07 -12.06
C LYS A 73 -4.48 -29.15 -11.35
N ARG A 74 -4.13 -29.48 -10.10
CA ARG A 74 -4.89 -30.45 -9.27
C ARG A 74 -6.28 -29.93 -8.95
N LEU A 75 -6.38 -28.65 -8.61
CA LEU A 75 -7.64 -28.00 -8.28
C LEU A 75 -8.60 -28.00 -9.48
N HIS A 76 -8.09 -27.70 -10.67
CA HIS A 76 -8.88 -27.70 -11.90
C HIS A 76 -9.53 -29.05 -12.19
N LYS A 77 -8.81 -30.16 -11.94
CA LYS A 77 -9.32 -31.52 -12.15
C LYS A 77 -10.40 -31.92 -11.14
N GLY A 78 -10.45 -31.27 -9.97
CA GLY A 78 -11.37 -31.63 -8.88
C GLY A 78 -12.79 -31.08 -9.04
N PHE A 79 -12.98 -30.00 -9.80
CA PHE A 79 -14.29 -29.33 -9.94
C PHE A 79 -15.03 -29.77 -11.19
N LYS A 80 -16.27 -30.26 -11.02
CA LYS A 80 -17.15 -30.63 -12.14
C LYS A 80 -17.82 -29.40 -12.77
N SER A 81 -18.34 -28.49 -11.95
CA SER A 81 -19.02 -27.28 -12.39
C SER A 81 -18.04 -26.24 -12.96
N ILE A 82 -18.45 -25.55 -14.02
CA ILE A 82 -17.70 -24.41 -14.60
C ILE A 82 -17.80 -23.20 -13.67
N ILE A 83 -18.95 -22.99 -13.04
CA ILE A 83 -19.19 -21.86 -12.13
C ILE A 83 -18.25 -21.95 -10.93
N ASP A 84 -18.14 -23.14 -10.32
CA ASP A 84 -17.24 -23.36 -9.18
C ASP A 84 -15.77 -23.13 -9.57
N ARG A 85 -15.39 -23.52 -10.79
CA ARG A 85 -14.04 -23.26 -11.32
C ARG A 85 -13.76 -21.77 -11.44
N VAL A 86 -14.65 -21.02 -12.10
CA VAL A 86 -14.49 -19.57 -12.27
C VAL A 86 -14.42 -18.87 -10.92
N PHE A 87 -15.36 -19.17 -10.02
CA PHE A 87 -15.38 -18.59 -8.68
C PHE A 87 -14.09 -18.87 -7.90
N THR A 88 -13.60 -20.11 -7.94
CA THR A 88 -12.36 -20.50 -7.28
C THR A 88 -11.14 -19.78 -7.86
N TYR A 89 -11.07 -19.62 -9.19
CA TYR A 89 -9.99 -18.86 -9.82
C TYR A 89 -9.98 -17.40 -9.43
N VAL A 90 -11.15 -16.75 -9.36
CA VAL A 90 -11.27 -15.37 -8.90
C VAL A 90 -10.75 -15.23 -7.47
N LEU A 91 -11.16 -16.14 -6.56
CA LEU A 91 -10.66 -16.13 -5.18
C LEU A 91 -9.14 -16.33 -5.11
N LEU A 92 -8.58 -17.22 -5.94
CA LEU A 92 -7.14 -17.44 -5.98
C LEU A 92 -6.37 -16.23 -6.50
N ILE A 93 -6.91 -15.50 -7.49
CA ILE A 93 -6.33 -14.25 -7.99
C ILE A 93 -6.34 -13.19 -6.89
N ILE A 94 -7.45 -13.06 -6.15
CA ILE A 94 -7.55 -12.14 -5.01
C ILE A 94 -6.51 -12.49 -3.94
N MET A 95 -6.42 -13.77 -3.55
CA MET A 95 -5.42 -14.22 -2.58
C MET A 95 -3.98 -13.99 -3.05
N ALA A 96 -3.67 -14.31 -4.32
CA ALA A 96 -2.35 -14.09 -4.90
C ALA A 96 -2.00 -12.60 -4.94
N SER A 97 -2.98 -11.74 -5.25
CA SER A 97 -2.83 -10.28 -5.22
C SER A 97 -2.52 -9.79 -3.81
N MET A 98 -3.27 -10.24 -2.79
CA MET A 98 -3.02 -9.87 -1.40
C MET A 98 -1.62 -10.29 -0.92
N ILE A 99 -1.21 -11.53 -1.22
CA ILE A 99 0.12 -12.02 -0.87
C ILE A 99 1.18 -11.20 -1.61
N SER A 100 1.03 -11.00 -2.92
CA SER A 100 1.98 -10.28 -3.76
C SER A 100 2.20 -8.85 -3.27
N TYR A 101 1.12 -8.13 -3.00
CA TYR A 101 1.20 -6.77 -2.47
C TYR A 101 1.91 -6.75 -1.11
N SER A 102 1.52 -7.67 -0.21
CA SER A 102 2.07 -7.72 1.15
C SER A 102 3.54 -8.12 1.20
N SER A 103 4.00 -8.96 0.27
CA SER A 103 5.41 -9.38 0.20
C SER A 103 6.24 -8.45 -0.66
N PHE A 104 5.97 -8.38 -1.97
CA PHE A 104 6.81 -7.65 -2.91
C PHE A 104 6.51 -6.15 -2.93
N GLY A 105 5.23 -5.78 -2.94
CA GLY A 105 4.81 -4.37 -3.00
C GLY A 105 5.32 -3.57 -1.80
N ILE A 106 5.03 -4.05 -0.59
CA ILE A 106 5.44 -3.37 0.65
C ILE A 106 6.96 -3.35 0.82
N THR A 107 7.65 -4.45 0.48
CA THR A 107 9.11 -4.47 0.55
C THR A 107 9.72 -3.46 -0.43
N ALA A 108 9.20 -3.37 -1.66
CA ALA A 108 9.67 -2.40 -2.64
C ALA A 108 9.40 -0.95 -2.17
N GLU A 109 8.23 -0.70 -1.59
CA GLU A 109 7.90 0.60 -1.01
C GLU A 109 8.87 0.96 0.13
N ALA A 110 9.13 0.01 1.04
CA ALA A 110 10.06 0.21 2.16
C ALA A 110 11.48 0.50 1.67
N ILE A 111 11.99 -0.27 0.70
CA ILE A 111 13.31 -0.05 0.10
C ILE A 111 13.36 1.34 -0.54
N PHE A 112 12.33 1.70 -1.32
CA PHE A 112 12.30 3.00 -1.98
C PHE A 112 12.30 4.15 -0.96
N HIS A 113 11.55 4.03 0.13
CA HIS A 113 11.53 5.04 1.19
C HIS A 113 12.86 5.14 1.93
N ILE A 114 13.53 4.01 2.23
CA ILE A 114 14.85 4.01 2.88
C ILE A 114 15.91 4.65 1.96
N VAL A 115 15.95 4.24 0.70
CA VAL A 115 16.89 4.80 -0.29
C VAL A 115 16.59 6.28 -0.52
N GLY A 116 15.31 6.62 -0.68
CA GLY A 116 14.83 7.97 -0.84
C GLY A 116 15.27 8.86 0.31
N TYR A 117 15.05 8.42 1.56
CA TYR A 117 15.46 9.13 2.77
C TYR A 117 16.98 9.34 2.85
N ASN A 118 17.78 8.32 2.52
CA ASN A 118 19.24 8.44 2.55
C ASN A 118 19.76 9.41 1.48
N VAL A 119 19.18 9.38 0.28
CA VAL A 119 19.51 10.35 -0.78
C VAL A 119 19.13 11.76 -0.32
N ALA A 120 17.90 11.92 0.15
CA ALA A 120 17.34 13.15 0.69
C ALA A 120 18.21 13.78 1.78
N LYS A 121 18.65 12.98 2.76
CA LYS A 121 19.49 13.44 3.87
C LYS A 121 20.81 14.07 3.40
N ASN A 122 21.32 13.61 2.26
CA ASN A 122 22.59 14.08 1.68
C ASN A 122 22.39 15.15 0.58
N SER A 123 21.16 15.53 0.27
CA SER A 123 20.83 16.55 -0.74
C SER A 123 20.57 17.91 -0.11
N ASN A 124 20.75 18.97 -0.89
CA ASN A 124 20.42 20.32 -0.46
C ASN A 124 18.92 20.43 -0.16
N GLN A 125 18.60 20.99 1.00
CA GLN A 125 17.24 21.27 1.42
C GLN A 125 16.78 22.58 0.77
N ILE A 126 15.78 22.51 -0.11
CA ILE A 126 15.11 23.70 -0.63
C ILE A 126 13.89 23.98 0.21
N VAL A 127 13.81 25.16 0.81
CA VAL A 127 12.57 25.64 1.43
C VAL A 127 11.74 26.28 0.32
N MET A 128 10.60 25.68 -0.01
CA MET A 128 9.64 26.26 -0.94
C MET A 128 8.43 26.81 -0.21
N THR A 129 7.95 27.92 -0.74
CA THR A 129 6.75 28.61 -0.27
C THR A 129 5.59 28.27 -1.19
N LEU A 130 4.64 27.48 -0.70
CA LEU A 130 3.45 27.10 -1.48
C LEU A 130 2.21 27.82 -0.95
N PRO A 131 1.38 28.41 -1.83
CA PRO A 131 0.13 29.05 -1.43
C PRO A 131 -0.88 27.99 -0.97
N ILE A 132 -1.64 28.33 0.06
CA ILE A 132 -2.76 27.52 0.53
C ILE A 132 -3.96 27.77 -0.37
N GLU A 133 -4.50 26.70 -0.96
CA GLU A 133 -5.71 26.76 -1.79
C GLU A 133 -6.97 26.67 -0.95
N SER A 134 -7.00 25.71 -0.03
CA SER A 134 -8.16 25.51 0.84
C SER A 134 -7.79 24.82 2.15
N VAL A 135 -8.65 25.00 3.15
CA VAL A 135 -8.52 24.35 4.45
C VAL A 135 -9.80 23.59 4.76
N TYR A 136 -9.68 22.33 5.14
CA TYR A 136 -10.80 21.46 5.46
C TYR A 136 -10.77 21.05 6.93
N SER A 137 -11.92 21.12 7.59
CA SER A 137 -12.12 20.65 8.95
C SER A 137 -13.31 19.71 9.04
N TYR A 138 -13.10 18.47 9.48
CA TYR A 138 -14.20 17.53 9.75
C TYR A 138 -13.88 16.63 10.94
N ARG A 139 -14.79 16.55 11.91
CA ARG A 139 -14.66 15.72 13.13
C ARG A 139 -13.28 15.86 13.81
N GLY A 140 -12.80 17.09 13.97
CA GLY A 140 -11.51 17.37 14.61
C GLY A 140 -10.27 17.00 13.79
N ARG A 141 -10.43 16.63 12.51
CA ARG A 141 -9.34 16.42 11.56
C ARG A 141 -9.22 17.63 10.64
N TYR A 142 -8.04 18.22 10.59
CA TYR A 142 -7.76 19.43 9.84
C TYR A 142 -6.77 19.12 8.71
N LYS A 143 -7.07 19.61 7.51
CA LYS A 143 -6.22 19.45 6.32
C LYS A 143 -6.01 20.80 5.64
N VAL A 144 -4.81 21.01 5.14
CA VAL A 144 -4.45 22.14 4.27
C VAL A 144 -4.14 21.58 2.90
N PHE A 145 -4.75 22.15 1.87
CA PHE A 145 -4.53 21.77 0.48
C PHE A 145 -3.73 22.83 -0.26
N PHE A 146 -2.88 22.38 -1.18
CA PHE A 146 -2.00 23.22 -1.98
C PHE A 146 -1.66 22.50 -3.29
N TYR A 147 -1.21 23.26 -4.29
CA TYR A 147 -0.64 22.68 -5.50
C TYR A 147 0.87 22.49 -5.34
N PHE A 148 1.34 21.30 -5.67
CA PHE A 148 2.77 21.00 -5.82
C PHE A 148 3.01 20.33 -7.16
N ASN A 149 3.80 20.97 -8.03
CA ASN A 149 4.15 20.43 -9.34
C ASN A 149 2.92 20.02 -10.19
N ASN A 150 1.91 20.91 -10.25
CA ASN A 150 0.58 20.70 -10.86
C ASN A 150 -0.29 19.59 -10.24
N ASN A 151 0.12 18.98 -9.13
CA ASN A 151 -0.69 18.01 -8.40
C ASN A 151 -1.34 18.65 -7.18
N TYR A 152 -2.59 18.29 -6.92
CA TYR A 152 -3.33 18.74 -5.74
C TYR A 152 -2.96 17.86 -4.54
N GLU A 153 -2.27 18.44 -3.56
CA GLU A 153 -1.73 17.73 -2.41
C GLU A 153 -2.29 18.29 -1.09
N TYR A 154 -2.09 17.56 0.01
CA TYR A 154 -2.55 18.01 1.32
C TYR A 154 -1.66 17.55 2.47
N PHE A 155 -1.60 18.38 3.52
CA PHE A 155 -1.05 17.99 4.82
C PHE A 155 -2.12 17.96 5.89
N ARG A 156 -1.97 17.03 6.83
CA ARG A 156 -2.74 17.07 8.08
C ARG A 156 -2.07 18.07 9.02
N ILE A 157 -2.87 18.94 9.61
CA ILE A 157 -2.38 19.96 10.53
C ILE A 157 -3.04 19.81 11.91
N GLY A 158 -2.36 20.28 12.94
CA GLY A 158 -2.90 20.33 14.30
C GLY A 158 -3.91 21.48 14.47
N ASN A 159 -4.81 21.35 15.45
CA ASN A 159 -5.84 22.36 15.78
C ASN A 159 -5.24 23.76 16.01
N LYS A 160 -4.07 23.85 16.66
CA LYS A 160 -3.37 25.12 16.90
C LYS A 160 -3.02 25.85 15.60
N LEU A 161 -2.49 25.14 14.61
CA LEU A 161 -2.13 25.72 13.32
C LEU A 161 -3.37 26.08 12.51
N PHE A 162 -4.42 25.25 12.57
CA PHE A 162 -5.70 25.51 11.92
C PHE A 162 -6.34 26.82 12.39
N ARG A 163 -6.36 27.07 13.71
CA ARG A 163 -6.88 28.32 14.27
C ARG A 163 -6.09 29.53 13.76
N LYS A 164 -4.76 29.45 13.75
CA LYS A 164 -3.90 30.52 13.20
C LYS A 164 -4.17 30.79 11.73
N ILE A 165 -4.34 29.75 10.90
CA ILE A 165 -4.67 29.92 9.47
C ILE A 165 -6.01 30.62 9.29
N LYS A 166 -7.00 30.28 10.12
CA LYS A 166 -8.34 30.87 10.04
C LYS A 166 -8.38 32.34 10.47
N GLU A 167 -7.52 32.75 11.40
CA GLU A 167 -7.42 34.13 11.90
C GLU A 167 -6.74 35.10 10.92
N ILE A 168 -5.85 34.60 10.05
CA ILE A 168 -4.95 35.44 9.23
C ILE A 168 -5.52 35.75 7.82
N ASP A 169 -6.69 35.21 7.48
CA ASP A 169 -7.28 35.21 6.13
C ASP A 169 -6.42 34.44 5.10
N MET A 170 -7.06 33.59 4.32
CA MET A 170 -6.45 32.39 3.70
C MET A 170 -5.40 32.66 2.61
N LYS A 171 -5.22 33.91 2.17
CA LYS A 171 -4.50 34.21 0.93
C LYS A 171 -2.98 34.33 1.06
N ILE A 172 -2.41 34.36 2.27
CA ILE A 172 -0.99 34.64 2.48
C ILE A 172 -0.41 33.74 3.56
N GLN A 173 -0.51 32.43 3.41
CA GLN A 173 0.30 31.53 4.23
C GLN A 173 1.19 30.64 3.39
N VAL A 174 2.44 30.68 3.81
CA VAL A 174 3.59 29.98 3.25
C VAL A 174 3.70 28.66 3.99
N VAL A 175 3.40 27.55 3.32
CA VAL A 175 3.85 26.26 3.82
C VAL A 175 5.32 26.13 3.43
N ASN A 176 6.23 26.20 4.41
CA ASN A 176 7.62 25.83 4.21
C ASN A 176 7.69 24.31 3.98
N ALA A 177 7.65 23.90 2.71
CA ALA A 177 7.93 22.54 2.33
C ALA A 177 9.44 22.43 2.10
N THR A 178 10.13 21.64 2.91
CA THR A 178 11.51 21.27 2.63
C THR A 178 11.50 20.21 1.54
N LEU A 179 11.78 20.63 0.32
CA LEU A 179 11.94 19.78 -0.84
C LEU A 179 13.42 19.50 -1.03
N GLN A 180 13.77 18.23 -0.99
CA GLN A 180 15.12 17.81 -1.33
C GLN A 180 15.19 17.64 -2.84
N THR A 181 15.93 18.52 -3.49
CA THR A 181 16.17 18.45 -4.93
C THR A 181 17.40 17.60 -5.23
N LYS A 182 17.30 16.79 -6.29
CA LYS A 182 18.43 16.30 -7.06
C LYS A 182 18.66 17.21 -8.27
#